data_AF-A0A350AW16-F1
#
_entry.id   AF-A0A350AW16-F1
#
_cell.length_a   1.000
_cell.length_b   1.000
_cell.length_c   1.000
_cell.angle_alpha   90.00
_cell.angle_beta   90.00
_cell.angle_gamma   90.00
#
_symmetry.space_group_name_H-M   'P 1'
#
loop_
_entity.id
_entity.type
_entity.pdbx_description
1 polymer ?
#
loop_
_entity_poly.entity_id
_entity_poly.type
_entity_poly.pdbx_seq_one_letter_code
_entity_poly.pdbx_strand_id
1 'polypeptide(L)'
;MLRTQSETKANILWLTREDNNVTWVGCYGNLHANAPNIDQLGEDGFRYTNCYANAPVCAPSRCAWITGMFAISNGTYPMRGHYKIPHDQIAYYPDLLRKNGYYSSMPS
;
A
#
# COMPACT_ATOMS: atom_id res chain seq x y z
N MET A 1 -16.63 1.95 22.47
CA MET A 1 -17.63 0.98 22.00
C MET A 1 -16.96 0.06 20.99
N LEU A 2 -16.73 -1.20 21.34
CA LEU A 2 -16.19 -2.20 20.43
C LEU A 2 -17.32 -2.61 19.46
N ARG A 3 -17.17 -2.31 18.17
CA ARG A 3 -18.11 -2.79 17.14
C ARG A 3 -17.93 -4.30 17.01
N THR A 4 -18.98 -5.06 17.29
CA THR A 4 -19.06 -6.49 17.00
C THR A 4 -18.93 -6.66 15.48
N GLN A 5 -17.83 -7.28 15.02
CA GLN A 5 -17.57 -7.44 13.60
C GLN A 5 -18.43 -8.60 13.06
N SER A 6 -19.30 -8.28 12.09
CA SER A 6 -20.10 -9.23 11.32
C SER A 6 -19.26 -10.42 10.83
N GLU A 7 -19.80 -11.64 10.83
CA GLU A 7 -19.17 -12.86 10.29
C GLU A 7 -18.84 -12.78 8.79
N THR A 8 -19.22 -11.69 8.12
CA THR A 8 -18.87 -11.39 6.74
C THR A 8 -17.44 -10.82 6.64
N LYS A 9 -16.60 -11.45 5.82
CA LYS A 9 -15.26 -10.95 5.47
C LYS A 9 -15.31 -9.48 5.00
N ALA A 10 -14.42 -8.64 5.52
CA ALA A 10 -14.36 -7.22 5.19
C ALA A 10 -13.74 -6.99 3.81
N ASN A 11 -14.33 -6.10 3.01
CA ASN A 11 -13.71 -5.69 1.74
C ASN A 11 -12.44 -4.87 2.00
N ILE A 12 -11.42 -5.07 1.17
CA ILE A 12 -10.13 -4.37 1.26
C ILE A 12 -10.00 -3.48 0.03
N LEU A 13 -9.88 -2.17 0.24
CA LEU A 13 -9.59 -1.19 -0.81
C LEU A 13 -8.18 -0.63 -0.59
N TRP A 14 -7.26 -0.96 -1.50
CA TRP A 14 -5.89 -0.47 -1.47
C TRP A 14 -5.76 0.78 -2.35
N LEU A 15 -5.77 1.96 -1.73
CA LEU A 15 -5.64 3.25 -2.43
C LEU A 15 -4.18 3.69 -2.47
N THR A 16 -3.70 4.06 -3.65
CA THR A 16 -2.31 4.42 -3.87
C THR A 16 -2.20 5.71 -4.64
N ARG A 17 -1.41 6.65 -4.13
CA ARG A 17 -1.03 7.87 -4.82
C ARG A 17 0.47 7.80 -5.09
N GLU A 18 0.87 7.96 -6.34
CA GLU A 18 2.28 7.96 -6.75
C GLU A 18 2.85 9.39 -6.65
N ASP A 19 4.17 9.49 -6.44
CA ASP A 19 4.94 10.74 -6.37
C ASP A 19 4.37 11.79 -5.40
N ASN A 20 3.91 11.36 -4.22
CA ASN A 20 3.28 12.23 -3.23
C ASN A 20 4.26 12.72 -2.14
N ASN A 21 3.97 13.91 -1.61
CA ASN A 21 4.60 14.41 -0.39
C ASN A 21 3.57 14.46 0.75
N VAL A 22 4.04 14.24 1.98
CA VAL A 22 3.24 14.35 3.21
C VAL A 22 2.61 15.74 3.38
N THR A 23 3.27 16.79 2.90
CA THR A 23 2.76 18.17 2.97
C THR A 23 1.61 18.41 2.01
N TRP A 24 1.28 17.49 1.10
CA TRP A 24 0.22 17.72 0.11
C TRP A 24 -1.19 17.36 0.60
N VAL A 25 -1.33 16.95 1.86
CA VAL A 25 -2.59 16.55 2.49
C VAL A 25 -2.73 17.28 3.83
N GLY A 26 -3.94 17.76 4.13
CA GLY A 26 -4.22 18.60 5.28
C GLY A 26 -4.11 17.85 6.61
N CYS A 27 -4.48 16.56 6.63
CA CYS A 27 -4.43 15.72 7.82
C CYS A 27 -3.01 15.48 8.36
N TYR A 28 -1.96 15.86 7.61
CA TYR A 28 -0.57 15.85 8.08
C TYR A 28 -0.04 17.25 8.45
N GLY A 29 -0.92 18.25 8.57
CA GLY A 29 -0.60 19.57 9.13
C GLY A 29 -0.44 20.71 8.13
N ASN A 30 -0.66 20.50 6.83
CA ASN A 30 -0.64 21.59 5.86
C ASN A 30 -2.01 22.28 5.75
N LEU A 31 -2.12 23.50 6.28
CA LEU A 31 -3.34 24.32 6.22
C LEU A 31 -3.74 24.78 4.81
N HIS A 32 -2.84 24.72 3.84
CA HIS A 32 -3.08 25.13 2.46
C HIS A 32 -3.33 23.94 1.51
N ALA A 33 -3.26 22.71 2.01
CA ALA A 33 -3.60 21.54 1.23
C ALA A 33 -5.11 21.43 1.02
N ASN A 34 -5.54 21.14 -0.20
CA ASN A 34 -6.95 20.92 -0.54
C ASN A 34 -7.16 19.43 -0.86
N ALA A 35 -7.37 18.62 0.18
CA ALA A 35 -7.58 17.17 0.05
C ALA A 35 -8.69 16.65 0.99
N PRO A 36 -9.90 17.25 0.98
CA PRO A 36 -10.91 17.04 2.02
C PRO A 36 -11.32 15.57 2.21
N ASN A 37 -11.36 14.76 1.14
CA ASN A 37 -11.70 13.34 1.24
C ASN A 37 -10.57 12.51 1.88
N ILE A 38 -9.31 12.87 1.64
CA ILE A 38 -8.15 12.19 2.25
C ILE A 38 -7.99 12.67 3.70
N ASP A 39 -8.31 13.93 3.95
CA ASP A 39 -8.28 14.50 5.29
C ASP A 39 -9.32 13.82 6.18
N GLN A 40 -10.56 13.68 5.69
CA GLN A 40 -11.61 12.93 6.38
C GLN A 40 -11.21 11.47 6.62
N LEU A 41 -10.62 10.79 5.63
CA LEU A 41 -10.12 9.42 5.80
C LEU A 41 -9.05 9.32 6.90
N GLY A 42 -8.18 10.32 7.01
CA GLY A 42 -7.15 10.40 8.03
C GLY A 42 -7.68 10.76 9.43
N GLU A 43 -8.86 11.38 9.53
CA GLU A 43 -9.55 11.70 10.78
C GLU A 43 -10.42 10.53 11.28
N ASP A 44 -11.14 9.87 10.37
CA ASP A 44 -12.02 8.73 10.69
C ASP A 44 -11.24 7.44 10.96
N GLY A 45 -9.98 7.39 10.51
CA GLY A 45 -9.14 6.20 10.52
C GLY A 45 -7.96 6.26 11.48
N PHE A 46 -6.94 5.46 11.15
CA PHE A 46 -5.66 5.46 11.83
C PHE A 46 -4.58 6.02 10.90
N ARG A 47 -3.75 6.93 11.42
CA ARG A 47 -2.71 7.61 10.65
C ARG A 47 -1.31 7.31 11.20
N TYR A 48 -0.43 6.84 10.34
CA TYR A 48 1.00 6.72 10.64
C TYR A 48 1.70 8.06 10.41
N THR A 49 2.31 8.63 11.44
CA THR A 49 3.08 9.88 11.33
C THR A 49 4.51 9.67 10.85
N ASN A 50 5.02 8.43 10.95
CA ASN A 50 6.36 8.02 10.55
C ASN A 50 6.29 6.79 9.64
N CYS A 51 5.91 7.00 8.38
CA CYS A 51 5.85 5.96 7.34
C CYS A 51 6.80 6.32 6.20
N TYR A 52 7.74 5.43 5.88
CA TYR A 52 8.80 5.69 4.91
C TYR A 52 8.73 4.70 3.76
N ALA A 53 8.97 5.18 2.54
CA ALA A 53 9.13 4.33 1.38
C ALA A 53 10.43 3.51 1.50
N ASN A 54 10.35 2.21 1.21
CA ASN A 54 11.52 1.32 1.22
C ASN A 54 12.50 1.59 0.07
N ALA A 55 12.06 2.32 -0.95
CA ALA A 55 12.89 2.78 -2.05
C ALA A 55 12.32 4.11 -2.61
N PRO A 56 13.17 5.03 -3.09
CA PRO A 56 12.73 6.34 -3.59
C PRO A 56 12.19 6.30 -5.03
N VAL A 57 11.88 5.12 -5.56
CA VAL A 57 11.53 4.91 -6.97
C VAL A 57 10.41 3.89 -7.12
N CYS A 58 9.62 4.08 -8.18
CA CYS A 58 8.32 3.45 -8.37
C CYS A 58 8.35 1.92 -8.37
N ALA A 59 9.07 1.26 -9.30
CA ALA A 59 9.07 -0.21 -9.38
C ALA A 59 9.66 -0.91 -8.13
N PRO A 60 10.78 -0.44 -7.53
CA PRO A 60 11.30 -1.03 -6.30
C PRO A 60 10.40 -0.81 -5.08
N SER A 61 9.80 0.39 -4.94
CA SER A 61 8.80 0.65 -3.90
C SER A 61 7.60 -0.28 -4.08
N ARG A 62 7.17 -0.45 -5.34
CA ARG A 62 6.05 -1.32 -5.67
C ARG A 62 6.34 -2.80 -5.52
N CYS A 63 7.59 -3.23 -5.64
CA CYS A 63 7.96 -4.59 -5.29
C CYS A 63 7.78 -4.80 -3.78
N ALA A 64 8.27 -3.84 -2.98
CA ALA A 64 8.36 -4.01 -1.54
C ALA A 64 7.01 -4.18 -0.84
N TRP A 65 6.01 -3.36 -1.16
CA TRP A 65 4.66 -3.51 -0.60
C TRP A 65 3.86 -4.70 -1.18
N ILE A 66 4.23 -5.26 -2.35
CA ILE A 66 3.53 -6.39 -2.99
C ILE A 66 3.99 -7.70 -2.35
N THR A 67 5.31 -7.81 -2.14
CA THR A 67 5.94 -9.02 -1.59
C THR A 67 6.16 -8.95 -0.08
N GLY A 68 6.07 -7.76 0.54
CA GLY A 68 6.46 -7.55 1.94
C GLY A 68 7.96 -7.67 2.19
N MET A 69 8.80 -7.50 1.16
CA MET A 69 10.26 -7.70 1.23
C MET A 69 11.00 -6.48 0.72
N PHE A 70 12.22 -6.22 1.19
CA PHE A 70 13.03 -5.14 0.63
C PHE A 70 13.40 -5.44 -0.84
N ALA A 71 13.30 -4.43 -1.71
CA ALA A 71 13.66 -4.59 -3.12
C ALA A 71 15.11 -5.04 -3.33
N ILE A 72 16.02 -4.69 -2.41
CA ILE A 72 17.41 -5.17 -2.42
C ILE A 72 17.49 -6.68 -2.19
N SER A 73 16.63 -7.24 -1.33
CA SER A 73 16.57 -8.68 -1.04
C SER A 73 16.04 -9.47 -2.23
N ASN A 74 15.15 -8.86 -3.02
CA ASN A 74 14.58 -9.46 -4.22
C ASN A 74 15.43 -9.24 -5.48
N GLY A 75 16.54 -8.50 -5.41
CA GLY A 75 17.31 -8.11 -6.60
C GLY A 75 16.59 -7.15 -7.54
N THR A 76 15.46 -6.57 -7.11
CA THR A 76 14.60 -5.67 -7.91
C THR A 76 14.83 -4.20 -7.57
N TYR A 77 15.99 -3.85 -6.99
CA TYR A 77 16.34 -2.46 -6.71
C TYR A 77 16.51 -1.59 -7.97
N PRO A 78 17.07 -2.08 -9.09
CA PRO A 78 17.12 -1.31 -10.33
C PRO A 78 15.72 -1.10 -10.91
N MET A 79 15.35 0.14 -11.24
CA MET A 79 14.03 0.48 -11.81
C MET A 79 13.71 -0.28 -13.10
N ARG A 80 14.73 -0.59 -13.91
CA ARG A 80 14.62 -1.37 -15.16
C ARG A 80 15.21 -2.78 -15.01
N GLY A 81 15.15 -3.35 -13.81
CA GLY A 81 15.54 -4.72 -13.55
C GLY A 81 14.47 -5.70 -14.05
N HIS A 82 14.90 -6.75 -14.73
CA HIS A 82 14.03 -7.85 -15.18
C HIS A 82 14.21 -9.12 -14.33
N TYR A 83 14.72 -8.97 -13.10
CA TYR A 83 14.90 -10.10 -12.20
C TYR A 83 13.53 -10.69 -11.85
N LYS A 84 13.40 -12.00 -12.04
CA LYS A 84 12.15 -12.71 -11.76
C LYS A 84 12.10 -13.03 -10.27
N ILE A 85 11.03 -12.60 -9.62
CA ILE A 85 10.77 -12.97 -8.23
C ILE A 85 10.23 -14.41 -8.24
N PRO A 86 10.82 -15.34 -7.45
CA PRO A 86 10.36 -16.72 -7.36
C PRO A 86 9.01 -16.78 -6.64
N HIS A 87 7.93 -16.83 -7.42
CA HIS A 87 6.55 -16.77 -6.92
C HIS A 87 6.12 -18.03 -6.13
N ASP A 88 6.88 -19.11 -6.29
CA ASP A 88 6.78 -20.35 -5.52
C ASP A 88 7.29 -20.19 -4.07
N GLN A 89 8.20 -19.25 -3.84
CA GLN A 89 8.81 -18.99 -2.53
C GLN A 89 8.25 -17.72 -1.87
N ILE A 90 7.90 -16.72 -2.69
CA ILE A 90 7.42 -15.42 -2.25
C ILE A 90 6.02 -15.20 -2.82
N ALA A 91 5.00 -15.46 -1.99
CA ALA A 91 3.62 -15.17 -2.36
C ALA A 91 3.37 -13.65 -2.31
N TYR A 92 2.66 -13.12 -3.29
CA TYR A 92 2.26 -11.72 -3.26
C TYR A 92 0.99 -11.56 -2.42
N TYR A 93 0.78 -10.39 -1.80
CA TYR A 93 -0.43 -10.20 -1.00
C TYR A 93 -1.74 -10.47 -1.79
N PRO A 94 -1.87 -10.18 -3.11
CA PRO A 94 -3.08 -10.52 -3.85
C PRO A 94 -3.33 -12.03 -3.95
N ASP A 95 -2.28 -12.85 -3.99
CA ASP A 95 -2.42 -14.31 -4.05
C ASP A 95 -2.84 -14.86 -2.71
N LEU A 96 -2.32 -14.28 -1.63
CA LEU A 96 -2.76 -14.58 -0.27
C LEU A 96 -4.24 -14.21 -0.08
N LEU A 97 -4.67 -13.07 -0.60
CA LEU A 97 -6.09 -12.67 -0.57
C LEU A 97 -6.96 -13.66 -1.37
N ARG A 98 -6.57 -14.01 -2.60
CA ARG A 98 -7.31 -14.99 -3.44
C ARG A 98 -7.39 -16.37 -2.80
N LYS A 99 -6.29 -16.86 -2.22
CA LYS A 99 -6.25 -18.13 -1.48
C LYS A 99 -7.22 -18.14 -0.30
N ASN A 100 -7.48 -16.96 0.30
CA ASN A 100 -8.44 -16.78 1.38
C ASN A 100 -9.86 -16.43 0.90
N GLY A 101 -10.17 -16.60 -0.39
CA GLY A 101 -11.52 -16.43 -0.93
C GLY A 101 -11.92 -14.98 -1.20
N TYR A 102 -10.95 -14.07 -1.30
CA TYR A 102 -11.21 -12.71 -1.79
C TYR A 102 -11.09 -12.66 -3.32
N TYR A 103 -11.94 -11.85 -3.95
CA TYR A 103 -11.69 -11.39 -5.30
C TYR A 103 -10.66 -10.24 -5.25
N SER A 104 -9.61 -10.33 -6.06
CA SER A 104 -8.56 -9.30 -6.10
C SER A 104 -8.32 -8.86 -7.53
N SER A 105 -8.61 -7.59 -7.80
CA SER A 105 -8.38 -6.92 -9.08
C SER A 105 -7.58 -5.64 -8.86
N MET A 106 -6.65 -5.35 -9.77
CA MET A 106 -6.08 -4.02 -9.94
C MET A 106 -6.71 -3.45 -11.22
N PRO A 107 -7.44 -2.33 -11.16
CA PRO A 107 -7.98 -1.73 -12.37
C PRO A 107 -6.82 -1.30 -13.28
N SER A 108 -6.88 -1.75 -14.53
CA SER A 108 -5.96 -1.38 -15.61
C SER A 108 -6.24 0.02 -16.14
#